data_AF-A0A3P3VTC7-F1
#
_entry.id   AF-A0A3P3VTC7-F1
#
_cell.length_a   1.000
_cell.length_b   1.000
_cell.length_c   1.000
_cell.angle_alpha   90.00
_cell.angle_beta   90.00
_cell.angle_gamma   90.00
#
_symmetry.space_group_name_H-M   'P 1'
#
loop_
_entity.id
_entity.type
_entity.pdbx_description
1 polymer ?
#
loop_
_entity_poly.entity_id
_entity_poly.type
_entity_poly.pdbx_seq_one_letter_code
_entity_poly.pdbx_strand_id
1 'polypeptide(L)'
;MARSRSERPNAPALKDGEALDRMLDRTERWAKSYAHPADLDRAATDFDAKFRREAEQLAEQSTTRARKFGLADWLMAVMLWLIIAGIVLGGSVLLMQPDMGQFWIFVAAAVVIFVVGLAYVYFDTTSPKRAERKLADKVEWLLGAAKKRSFATLAERAAK
;
A
#
# COMPACT_ATOMS: atom_id res chain seq x y z
N MET A 1 -19.87 -15.09 29.85
CA MET A 1 -20.30 -15.48 28.49
C MET A 1 -19.92 -14.37 27.51
N ALA A 2 -18.72 -14.43 26.93
CA ALA A 2 -18.28 -13.50 25.89
C ALA A 2 -18.53 -14.18 24.53
N ARG A 3 -19.43 -13.61 23.72
CA ARG A 3 -19.68 -14.09 22.36
C ARG A 3 -18.39 -13.92 21.55
N SER A 4 -17.82 -15.04 21.13
CA SER A 4 -16.82 -15.15 20.08
C SER A 4 -17.27 -14.31 18.88
N ARG A 5 -16.57 -13.18 18.67
CA ARG A 5 -16.75 -12.32 17.51
C ARG A 5 -16.39 -13.17 16.29
N SER A 6 -17.42 -13.60 15.59
CA SER A 6 -17.41 -14.42 14.38
C SER A 6 -16.17 -14.25 13.52
N GLU A 7 -15.49 -15.38 13.29
CA GLU A 7 -14.73 -15.62 12.07
C GLU A 7 -15.62 -15.22 10.89
N ARG A 8 -15.39 -14.03 10.33
CA ARG A 8 -15.87 -13.74 8.99
C ARG A 8 -15.07 -14.66 8.07
N PRO A 9 -15.71 -15.40 7.16
CA PRO A 9 -15.02 -16.31 6.27
C PRO A 9 -13.93 -15.52 5.54
N ASN A 10 -12.73 -16.11 5.45
CA ASN A 10 -11.58 -15.63 4.68
C ASN A 10 -12.06 -14.98 3.37
N ALA A 11 -12.26 -13.66 3.37
CA ALA A 11 -12.47 -12.94 2.14
C ALA A 11 -11.16 -13.07 1.35
N PRO A 12 -11.19 -13.50 0.09
CA PRO A 12 -9.98 -13.69 -0.69
C PRO A 12 -9.17 -12.40 -0.70
N ALA A 13 -7.85 -12.51 -0.57
CA ALA A 13 -6.97 -11.35 -0.61
C ALA A 13 -7.25 -10.56 -1.90
N LEU A 14 -7.60 -9.28 -1.74
CA LEU A 14 -7.94 -8.41 -2.86
C LEU A 14 -6.71 -7.71 -3.39
N LYS A 15 -6.65 -7.52 -4.71
CA LYS A 15 -5.69 -6.59 -5.30
C LYS A 15 -6.13 -5.15 -5.02
N ASP A 16 -5.17 -4.24 -4.97
CA ASP A 16 -5.45 -2.82 -4.70
C ASP A 16 -6.38 -2.19 -5.74
N GLY A 17 -6.23 -2.55 -7.02
CA GLY A 17 -7.13 -2.10 -8.07
C GLY A 17 -8.57 -2.55 -7.86
N GLU A 18 -8.78 -3.82 -7.50
CA GLU A 18 -10.11 -4.36 -7.25
C GLU A 18 -10.78 -3.75 -6.01
N ALA A 19 -9.99 -3.46 -4.97
CA ALA A 19 -10.48 -2.76 -3.78
C ALA A 19 -10.92 -1.32 -4.13
N LEU A 20 -10.15 -0.62 -4.97
CA LEU A 20 -10.49 0.70 -5.46
C LEU A 20 -11.74 0.68 -6.33
N ASP A 21 -11.83 -0.23 -7.31
CA ASP A 21 -12.98 -0.33 -8.22
C ASP A 21 -14.28 -0.58 -7.45
N ARG A 22 -14.26 -1.51 -6.49
CA ARG A 22 -15.41 -1.78 -5.63
C ARG A 22 -15.84 -0.55 -4.83
N MET A 23 -14.89 0.23 -4.34
CA MET A 23 -15.14 1.46 -3.61
C MET A 23 -15.75 2.53 -4.53
N LEU A 24 -15.20 2.72 -5.72
CA LEU A 24 -15.68 3.68 -6.70
C LEU A 24 -17.12 3.35 -7.15
N ASP A 25 -17.42 2.09 -7.46
CA ASP A 25 -18.75 1.67 -7.89
C ASP A 25 -19.84 1.91 -6.83
N ARG A 26 -19.52 1.72 -5.54
CA ARG A 26 -20.46 1.92 -4.44
C ARG A 26 -20.65 3.39 -4.13
N THR A 27 -19.56 4.15 -4.10
CA THR A 27 -19.58 5.59 -3.84
C THR A 27 -20.24 6.36 -4.98
N GLU A 28 -20.05 5.94 -6.23
CA GLU A 28 -20.73 6.50 -7.39
C GLU A 28 -22.24 6.24 -7.35
N ARG A 29 -22.68 5.02 -7.02
CA ARG A 29 -24.10 4.71 -6.86
C ARG A 29 -24.75 5.54 -5.76
N TRP A 30 -24.07 5.69 -4.62
CA TRP A 30 -24.54 6.56 -3.55
C TRP A 30 -24.64 8.02 -4.01
N ALA A 31 -23.62 8.53 -4.71
CA ALA A 31 -23.62 9.91 -5.22
C ALA A 31 -24.77 10.16 -6.20
N LYS A 32 -25.16 9.17 -7.01
CA LYS A 32 -26.31 9.25 -7.92
C LYS A 32 -27.66 9.24 -7.19
N SER A 33 -27.76 8.54 -6.05
CA SER A 33 -29.00 8.43 -5.27
C SER A 33 -29.08 9.38 -4.07
N TYR A 34 -28.05 10.22 -3.84
CA TYR A 34 -27.99 11.07 -2.66
C TYR A 34 -29.06 12.18 -2.71
N ALA A 35 -29.71 12.41 -1.58
CA ALA A 35 -30.91 13.25 -1.47
C ALA A 35 -30.62 14.76 -1.50
N HIS A 36 -29.43 15.17 -1.06
CA HIS A 36 -29.08 16.58 -0.89
C HIS A 36 -27.83 16.95 -1.70
N PRO A 37 -27.86 16.87 -3.05
CA PRO A 37 -26.66 17.06 -3.87
C PRO A 37 -26.04 18.47 -3.77
N ALA A 38 -26.85 19.49 -3.45
CA ALA A 38 -26.39 20.88 -3.32
C ALA A 38 -25.65 21.18 -2.00
N ASP A 39 -25.78 20.33 -0.98
CA ASP A 39 -25.13 20.52 0.33
C ASP A 39 -23.90 19.62 0.44
N LEU A 40 -22.77 20.13 -0.08
CA LEU A 40 -21.51 19.39 -0.17
C LEU A 40 -20.87 19.15 1.20
N ASP A 41 -21.06 20.05 2.16
CA ASP A 41 -20.52 19.91 3.52
C ASP A 41 -21.22 18.78 4.28
N ARG A 42 -22.56 18.71 4.14
CA ARG A 42 -23.33 17.59 4.66
C ARG A 42 -22.98 16.30 3.93
N ALA A 43 -22.84 16.34 2.61
CA ALA A 43 -22.42 15.18 1.83
C ALA A 43 -21.05 14.63 2.28
N ALA A 44 -20.11 15.50 2.68
CA ALA A 44 -18.79 15.08 3.15
C ALA A 44 -18.88 14.34 4.47
N THR A 45 -19.69 14.85 5.40
CA THR A 45 -19.93 14.21 6.69
C THR A 45 -20.61 12.85 6.52
N ASP A 46 -21.65 12.78 5.68
CA ASP A 46 -22.40 11.54 5.43
C ASP A 46 -21.55 10.51 4.66
N PHE A 47 -20.68 10.96 3.75
CA PHE A 47 -19.73 10.10 3.04
C PHE A 47 -18.78 9.42 4.01
N ASP A 48 -18.10 10.21 4.86
CA ASP A 48 -17.10 9.68 5.79
C ASP A 48 -17.76 8.75 6.82
N ALA A 49 -18.95 9.09 7.33
CA ALA A 49 -19.69 8.23 8.24
C ALA A 49 -20.11 6.89 7.62
N LYS A 50 -20.51 6.90 6.34
CA LYS A 50 -21.02 5.71 5.65
C LYS A 50 -19.90 4.78 5.17
N PHE A 51 -18.85 5.34 4.60
CA PHE A 51 -17.88 4.57 3.82
C PHE A 51 -16.57 4.27 4.57
N ARG A 52 -16.29 4.93 5.69
CA ARG A 52 -15.04 4.71 6.44
C ARG A 52 -14.84 3.26 6.88
N ARG A 53 -15.87 2.66 7.50
CA ARG A 53 -15.83 1.24 7.90
C ARG A 53 -15.65 0.27 6.75
N GLU A 54 -16.11 0.66 5.57
CA GLU A 54 -15.99 -0.17 4.38
C GLU A 54 -14.59 -0.06 3.77
N ALA A 55 -14.04 1.16 3.70
CA ALA A 55 -12.66 1.40 3.32
C ALA A 55 -11.68 0.65 4.24
N GLU A 56 -11.93 0.62 5.56
CA GLU A 56 -11.17 -0.19 6.51
C GLU A 56 -11.19 -1.68 6.16
N GLN A 57 -12.38 -2.24 5.85
CA GLN A 57 -12.50 -3.65 5.48
C GLN A 57 -11.83 -3.99 4.15
N LEU A 58 -11.91 -3.10 3.17
CA LEU A 58 -11.25 -3.27 1.87
C LEU A 58 -9.73 -3.14 2.01
N ALA A 59 -9.25 -2.18 2.79
CA ALA A 59 -7.83 -2.00 3.09
C ALA A 59 -7.27 -3.19 3.87
N GLU A 60 -8.01 -3.77 4.81
CA GLU A 60 -7.60 -5.00 5.50
C GLU A 60 -7.44 -6.20 4.56
N GLN A 61 -8.29 -6.29 3.53
CA GLN A 61 -8.24 -7.38 2.54
C GLN A 61 -7.15 -7.19 1.50
N SER A 62 -6.71 -5.95 1.25
CA SER A 62 -5.69 -5.61 0.26
C SER A 62 -4.31 -5.29 0.86
N THR A 63 -4.20 -5.15 2.18
CA THR A 63 -2.94 -4.86 2.87
C THR A 63 -2.37 -6.11 3.50
N THR A 64 -1.14 -6.45 3.12
CA THR A 64 -0.39 -7.51 3.77
C THR A 64 -0.08 -7.11 5.22
N ARG A 65 -0.54 -7.92 6.18
CA ARG A 65 -0.23 -7.73 7.60
C ARG A 65 1.24 -8.06 7.88
N ALA A 66 1.76 -7.49 8.96
CA ALA A 66 3.07 -7.88 9.48
C ALA A 66 3.09 -9.40 9.69
N ARG A 67 4.10 -10.05 9.12
CA ARG A 67 4.24 -11.51 9.16
C ARG A 67 5.67 -11.89 9.48
N LYS A 68 5.85 -13.12 9.95
CA LYS A 68 7.20 -13.69 10.12
C LYS A 68 7.87 -13.79 8.75
N PHE A 69 9.14 -13.43 8.70
CA PHE A 69 9.94 -13.50 7.49
C PHE A 69 10.21 -14.97 7.15
N GLY A 70 9.64 -15.44 6.03
CA GLY A 70 9.75 -16.83 5.61
C GLY A 70 11.04 -17.15 4.86
N LEU A 71 11.32 -18.43 4.64
CA LEU A 71 12.45 -18.87 3.81
C LEU A 71 12.34 -18.34 2.37
N ALA A 72 11.14 -18.33 1.81
CA ALA A 72 10.90 -17.78 0.47
C ALA A 72 11.16 -16.26 0.41
N ASP A 73 10.81 -15.51 1.47
CA ASP A 73 11.09 -14.08 1.57
C ASP A 73 12.61 -13.83 1.63
N TRP A 74 13.35 -14.65 2.39
CA TRP A 74 14.81 -14.62 2.42
C TRP A 74 15.42 -14.87 1.05
N LEU A 75 15.00 -15.93 0.36
CA LEU A 75 15.55 -16.26 -0.95
C LEU A 75 15.33 -15.13 -1.95
N MET A 76 14.09 -14.61 -2.01
CA MET A 76 13.74 -13.51 -2.91
C MET A 76 14.50 -12.23 -2.57
N ALA A 77 14.56 -11.86 -1.29
CA ALA A 77 15.26 -10.65 -0.86
C ALA A 77 16.76 -10.74 -1.14
N VAL A 78 17.41 -11.86 -0.82
CA VAL A 78 18.83 -12.09 -1.08
C VAL A 78 19.11 -12.04 -2.58
N MET A 79 18.34 -12.76 -3.40
CA MET A 79 18.54 -12.74 -4.86
C MET A 79 18.38 -11.33 -5.44
N LEU A 80 17.32 -10.61 -5.06
CA LEU A 80 17.08 -9.25 -5.53
C LEU A 80 18.25 -8.32 -5.18
N TRP A 81 18.68 -8.33 -3.91
CA TRP A 81 19.74 -7.43 -3.46
C TRP A 81 21.12 -7.83 -3.99
N LEU A 82 21.37 -9.11 -4.25
CA LEU A 82 22.58 -9.55 -4.96
C LEU A 82 22.62 -9.00 -6.39
N ILE A 83 21.49 -9.02 -7.10
CA ILE A 83 21.39 -8.46 -8.46
C ILE A 83 21.66 -6.94 -8.41
N ILE A 84 21.01 -6.22 -7.50
CA ILE A 84 21.21 -4.76 -7.35
C ILE A 84 22.67 -4.45 -7.01
N ALA A 85 23.25 -5.12 -6.02
CA ALA A 85 24.64 -4.92 -5.63
C ALA A 85 25.61 -5.25 -6.77
N GLY A 86 25.34 -6.32 -7.53
CA GLY A 86 26.10 -6.70 -8.71
C GLY A 86 26.02 -5.69 -9.85
N ILE A 87 24.83 -5.13 -10.11
CA ILE A 87 24.65 -4.07 -11.11
C ILE A 87 25.41 -2.80 -10.69
N VAL A 88 25.33 -2.41 -9.42
CA VAL A 88 26.06 -1.24 -8.91
C VAL A 88 27.56 -1.46 -9.04
N LEU A 89 28.08 -2.60 -8.57
CA LEU A 89 29.51 -2.90 -8.66
C LEU A 89 29.98 -3.01 -10.12
N GLY A 90 29.29 -3.79 -10.94
CA GLY A 90 29.62 -3.98 -12.35
C GLY A 90 29.53 -2.68 -13.14
N GLY A 91 28.50 -1.86 -12.88
CA GLY A 91 28.34 -0.54 -13.45
C GLY A 91 29.48 0.41 -13.05
N SER A 92 29.84 0.44 -11.77
CA SER A 92 30.97 1.25 -11.29
C SER A 92 32.29 0.83 -11.91
N VAL A 93 32.56 -0.48 -12.01
CA VAL A 93 33.80 -0.99 -12.62
C VAL A 93 33.86 -0.69 -14.13
N LEU A 94 32.76 -0.89 -14.86
CA LEU A 94 32.70 -0.62 -16.30
C LEU A 94 32.85 0.87 -16.63
N LEU A 95 32.24 1.74 -15.82
CA LEU A 95 32.23 3.18 -16.07
C LEU A 95 33.52 3.89 -15.64
N MET A 96 34.14 3.45 -14.53
CA MET A 96 35.29 4.15 -13.95
C MET A 96 36.63 3.44 -14.15
N GLN A 97 36.64 2.16 -14.57
CA GLN A 97 37.85 1.34 -14.73
C GLN A 97 38.85 1.51 -13.56
N PRO A 98 38.41 1.23 -12.32
CA PRO A 98 39.17 1.56 -11.12
C PRO A 98 40.48 0.79 -11.03
N ASP A 99 41.46 1.39 -10.36
CA ASP A 99 42.63 0.67 -9.88
C ASP A 99 42.25 -0.34 -8.76
N MET A 100 43.23 -1.14 -8.32
CA MET A 100 43.02 -2.18 -7.32
C MET A 100 42.47 -1.62 -5.98
N GLY A 101 42.87 -0.41 -5.60
CA GLY A 101 42.42 0.22 -4.35
C GLY A 101 40.98 0.70 -4.44
N GLN A 102 40.63 1.39 -5.53
CA GLN A 102 39.29 1.88 -5.81
C GLN A 102 38.29 0.74 -6.02
N PHE A 103 38.72 -0.37 -6.60
CA PHE A 103 37.90 -1.58 -6.76
C PHE A 103 37.36 -2.07 -5.41
N TRP A 104 38.21 -2.17 -4.37
CA TRP A 104 37.78 -2.60 -3.04
C TRP A 104 36.82 -1.64 -2.36
N ILE A 105 36.93 -0.34 -2.64
CA ILE A 105 35.96 0.67 -2.18
C ILE A 105 34.58 0.39 -2.78
N PHE A 106 34.50 0.11 -4.08
CA PHE A 106 33.23 -0.24 -4.73
C PHE A 106 32.67 -1.56 -4.23
N VAL A 107 33.51 -2.57 -3.97
CA VAL A 107 33.09 -3.83 -3.34
C VAL A 107 32.50 -3.57 -1.96
N ALA A 108 33.19 -2.79 -1.13
CA ALA A 108 32.68 -2.43 0.21
C ALA A 108 31.33 -1.70 0.13
N ALA A 109 31.18 -0.75 -0.80
CA ALA A 109 29.92 -0.05 -1.02
C ALA A 109 28.80 -1.01 -1.47
N ALA A 110 29.07 -1.94 -2.38
CA ALA A 110 28.10 -2.93 -2.84
C ALA A 110 27.64 -3.87 -1.70
N VAL A 111 28.56 -4.29 -0.83
CA VAL A 111 28.23 -5.07 0.37
C VAL A 111 27.36 -4.27 1.32
N VAL A 112 27.65 -2.99 1.56
CA VAL A 112 26.82 -2.13 2.41
C VAL A 112 25.42 -2.00 1.84
N ILE A 113 25.28 -1.74 0.53
CA ILE A 113 23.98 -1.67 -0.15
C ILE A 113 23.19 -2.98 0.06
N PHE A 114 23.84 -4.12 -0.12
CA PHE A 114 23.24 -5.43 0.09
C PHE A 114 22.72 -5.62 1.52
N VAL A 115 23.56 -5.35 2.53
CA VAL A 115 23.20 -5.53 3.95
C VAL A 115 22.08 -4.59 4.37
N VAL A 116 22.18 -3.31 4.00
CA VAL A 116 21.16 -2.30 4.29
C VAL A 116 19.84 -2.68 3.62
N GLY A 117 19.91 -3.15 2.38
CA GLY A 117 18.74 -3.61 1.63
C GLY A 117 18.03 -4.79 2.28
N LEU A 118 18.77 -5.80 2.72
CA LEU A 118 18.21 -6.93 3.46
C LEU A 118 17.59 -6.50 4.79
N ALA A 119 18.30 -5.68 5.56
CA ALA A 119 17.79 -5.17 6.84
C ALA A 119 16.49 -4.37 6.64
N TYR A 120 16.42 -3.57 5.57
CA TYR A 120 15.23 -2.81 5.21
C TYR A 120 14.04 -3.72 4.89
N VAL A 121 14.23 -4.73 4.03
CA VAL A 121 13.15 -5.67 3.63
C VAL A 121 12.67 -6.50 4.83
N TYR A 122 13.60 -6.96 5.67
CA TYR A 122 13.28 -7.66 6.90
C TYR A 122 12.42 -6.78 7.81
N PHE A 123 12.88 -5.56 8.11
CA PHE A 123 12.17 -4.65 9.00
C PHE A 123 10.80 -4.25 8.44
N ASP A 124 10.68 -4.02 7.13
CA ASP A 124 9.42 -3.68 6.49
C ASP A 124 8.37 -4.79 6.58
N THR A 125 8.82 -6.04 6.57
CA THR A 125 7.94 -7.21 6.62
C THR A 125 7.53 -7.58 8.05
N THR A 126 8.44 -7.41 9.02
CA THR A 126 8.23 -7.84 10.41
C THR A 126 7.65 -6.76 11.32
N SER A 127 7.72 -5.47 10.94
CA SER A 127 7.32 -4.37 11.82
C SER A 127 5.80 -4.15 11.86
N PRO A 128 5.13 -4.38 13.00
CA PRO A 128 3.68 -4.19 13.13
C PRO A 128 3.28 -2.72 12.97
N LYS A 129 4.09 -1.81 13.53
CA LYS A 129 3.86 -0.35 13.41
C LYS A 129 3.83 0.13 11.97
N ARG A 130 4.66 -0.47 11.09
CA ARG A 130 4.63 -0.13 9.66
C ARG A 130 3.42 -0.72 8.96
N ALA A 131 3.04 -1.96 9.27
CA ALA A 131 1.84 -2.57 8.70
C ALA A 131 0.57 -1.78 9.06
N GLU A 132 0.46 -1.31 10.29
CA GLU A 132 -0.64 -0.43 10.74
C GLU A 132 -0.64 0.90 10.00
N ARG A 133 0.53 1.54 9.83
CA ARG A 133 0.64 2.77 9.02
C ARG A 133 0.25 2.54 7.57
N LYS A 134 0.75 1.49 6.93
CA LYS A 134 0.38 1.15 5.54
C LYS A 134 -1.12 0.93 5.41
N LEU A 135 -1.75 0.28 6.39
CA LEU A 135 -3.19 0.09 6.41
C LEU A 135 -3.93 1.42 6.52
N ALA A 136 -3.53 2.29 7.45
CA ALA A 136 -4.12 3.63 7.61
C ALA A 136 -3.96 4.47 6.32
N ASP A 137 -2.77 4.48 5.74
CA ASP A 137 -2.47 5.18 4.49
C ASP A 137 -3.33 4.64 3.33
N LYS A 138 -3.56 3.32 3.26
CA LYS A 138 -4.46 2.72 2.26
C LYS A 138 -5.92 3.12 2.48
N VAL A 139 -6.40 3.17 3.72
CA VAL A 139 -7.76 3.62 4.04
C VAL A 139 -7.97 5.06 3.56
N GLU A 140 -7.04 5.95 3.91
CA GLU A 140 -7.07 7.35 3.49
C GLU A 140 -6.99 7.49 1.96
N TRP A 141 -6.14 6.70 1.30
CA TRP A 141 -6.03 6.69 -0.16
C TRP A 141 -7.35 6.24 -0.84
N LEU A 142 -7.96 5.15 -0.37
CA LEU A 142 -9.23 4.66 -0.90
C LEU A 142 -10.35 5.68 -0.72
N LEU A 143 -10.46 6.28 0.48
CA LEU A 143 -11.45 7.32 0.77
C LEU A 143 -11.22 8.56 -0.08
N GLY A 144 -9.99 9.05 -0.17
CA GLY A 144 -9.64 10.24 -0.96
C GLY A 144 -9.96 10.05 -2.45
N ALA A 145 -9.58 8.92 -3.04
CA ALA A 145 -9.87 8.60 -4.43
C ALA A 145 -11.37 8.51 -4.71
N ALA A 146 -12.11 7.81 -3.83
CA ALA A 146 -13.55 7.65 -3.97
C ALA A 146 -14.33 8.94 -3.72
N LYS A 147 -13.91 9.75 -2.74
CA LYS A 147 -14.48 11.06 -2.44
C LYS A 147 -14.35 11.99 -3.64
N LYS A 148 -13.16 12.07 -4.24
CA LYS A 148 -12.93 12.91 -5.43
C LYS A 148 -13.90 12.57 -6.57
N ARG A 149 -14.11 11.29 -6.87
CA ARG A 149 -15.01 10.87 -7.96
C ARG A 149 -16.48 11.09 -7.61
N SER A 150 -16.92 10.66 -6.43
CA SER A 150 -18.32 10.79 -6.01
C SER A 150 -18.75 12.26 -5.86
N PHE A 151 -17.86 13.14 -5.41
CA PHE A 151 -18.15 14.58 -5.29
C PHE A 151 -18.21 15.28 -6.63
N ALA A 152 -17.43 14.84 -7.62
CA ALA A 152 -17.59 15.34 -8.99
C ALA A 152 -19.00 15.02 -9.52
N THR A 153 -19.50 13.80 -9.27
CA THR A 153 -20.89 13.43 -9.63
C THR A 153 -21.94 14.23 -8.85
N LEU A 154 -21.73 14.50 -7.56
CA LEU A 154 -22.63 15.33 -6.76
C LEU A 154 -22.67 16.78 -7.27
N ALA A 155 -21.50 17.37 -7.56
CA ALA A 155 -21.41 18.72 -8.09
C ALA A 155 -22.11 18.84 -9.46
N GLU A 156 -21.95 17.85 -10.34
CA GLU A 156 -22.68 17.81 -11.61
C GLU A 156 -24.20 17.74 -11.40
N ARG A 157 -24.66 16.99 -10.39
CA ARG A 157 -26.08 16.90 -10.05
C ARG A 157 -26.63 18.16 -9.40
N ALA A 158 -25.81 18.89 -8.63
CA ALA A 158 -26.19 20.15 -8.01
C ALA A 158 -26.31 21.29 -9.02
N ALA A 159 -25.59 21.19 -10.14
CA ALA A 159 -25.62 22.18 -11.22
C ALA A 159 -26.77 21.97 -12.23
N LYS A 160 -27.50 20.86 -12.15
CA LYS A 160 -28.69 20.54 -12.96
C LYS A 160 -29.96 20.91 -12.21
#